data_AF-A0A0F9P634-F1
#
_entry.id   AF-A0A0F9P634-F1
#
_cell.length_a   1.000
_cell.length_b   1.000
_cell.length_c   1.000
_cell.angle_alpha   90.00
_cell.angle_beta   90.00
_cell.angle_gamma   90.00
#
_symmetry.space_group_name_H-M   'P 1'
#
loop_
_entity.id
_entity.type
_entity.pdbx_description
1 polymer ?
#
loop_
_entity_poly.entity_id
_entity_poly.type
_entity_poly.pdbx_seq_one_letter_code
_entity_poly.pdbx_strand_id
1 'polypeptide(L)'
;AVTVYASDSGILFINKKAGTTTYTLPAVADGEGKIFYFYSYVANNLVIAGATSILVGGTTSAGIVGATVTLSGVIGGWAAVIGDGTNWFVIPGTGTWTYST
;
A
#
# COMPACT_ATOMS: atom_id res chain seq x y z
N ALA A 1 4.14 -7.44 11.22
CA ALA A 1 3.24 -6.42 10.65
C ALA A 1 3.66 -5.04 11.14
N VAL A 2 3.24 -3.97 10.45
CA VAL A 2 3.44 -2.56 10.80
C VAL A 2 2.04 -1.92 10.87
N THR A 3 1.73 -1.24 11.96
CA THR A 3 0.49 -0.46 12.07
C THR A 3 0.71 0.91 11.45
N VAL A 4 -0.21 1.33 10.59
CA VAL A 4 -0.26 2.67 9.99
C VAL A 4 -1.29 3.47 10.76
N TYR A 5 -0.91 4.65 11.21
CA TYR A 5 -1.80 5.58 11.91
C TYR A 5 -2.36 6.62 10.94
N ALA A 6 -3.56 7.14 11.21
CA ALA A 6 -4.13 8.20 10.39
C ALA A 6 -3.25 9.47 10.33
N SER A 7 -2.46 9.70 11.38
CA SER A 7 -1.44 10.77 11.45
C SER A 7 -0.29 10.59 10.47
N ASP A 8 -0.08 9.38 9.94
CA ASP A 8 1.00 9.09 8.99
C ASP A 8 0.63 9.49 7.55
N SER A 9 -0.55 10.11 7.35
CA SER A 9 -0.97 10.57 6.03
C SER A 9 0.05 11.53 5.43
N GLY A 10 0.42 11.30 4.19
CA GLY A 10 1.46 12.03 3.46
C GLY A 10 2.88 11.45 3.61
N ILE A 11 3.07 10.43 4.44
CA ILE A 11 4.37 9.77 4.61
C ILE A 11 4.57 8.66 3.55
N LEU A 12 5.82 8.51 3.11
CA LEU A 12 6.29 7.38 2.31
C LEU A 12 6.94 6.31 3.20
N PHE A 13 6.26 5.17 3.34
CA PHE A 13 6.78 3.98 4.00
C PHE A 13 7.73 3.23 3.07
N ILE A 14 9.03 3.33 3.34
CA ILE A 14 10.07 2.59 2.60
C ILE A 14 10.30 1.23 3.28
N ASN A 15 9.78 0.16 2.67
CA ASN A 15 9.99 -1.20 3.14
C ASN A 15 11.37 -1.72 2.77
N LYS A 16 12.25 -1.89 3.77
CA LYS A 16 13.60 -2.46 3.64
C LYS A 16 13.71 -3.88 4.19
N LYS A 17 12.61 -4.51 4.61
CA LYS A 17 12.63 -5.80 5.31
C LYS A 17 12.80 -6.97 4.33
N ALA A 18 13.64 -7.94 4.70
CA ALA A 18 14.00 -9.09 3.86
C ALA A 18 12.90 -10.13 3.63
N GLY A 19 11.66 -9.91 4.10
CA GLY A 19 10.54 -10.81 3.90
C GLY A 19 9.21 -10.07 3.81
N THR A 20 8.12 -10.82 3.62
CA THR A 20 6.78 -10.25 3.46
C THR A 20 6.44 -9.33 4.62
N THR A 21 6.08 -8.08 4.28
CA THR A 21 5.73 -7.07 5.27
C THR A 21 4.28 -6.64 5.08
N THR A 22 3.47 -6.85 6.11
CA THR A 22 2.09 -6.38 6.16
C THR A 22 2.02 -5.02 6.84
N TYR A 23 1.45 -4.03 6.16
CA TYR A 23 1.04 -2.74 6.69
C TYR A 23 -0.47 -2.76 6.92
N THR A 24 -0.89 -2.52 8.17
CA THR A 24 -2.31 -2.48 8.54
C THR A 24 -2.75 -1.03 8.61
N LEU A 25 -3.66 -0.64 7.73
CA LEU A 25 -4.27 0.69 7.65
C LEU A 25 -5.12 0.98 8.91
N PRO A 26 -5.32 2.26 9.24
CA PRO A 26 -6.27 2.64 10.29
C PRO A 26 -7.71 2.27 9.90
N ALA A 27 -8.66 2.53 10.80
CA ALA A 27 -10.07 2.43 10.45
C ALA A 27 -10.37 3.35 9.25
N VAL A 28 -11.17 2.87 8.29
CA VAL A 28 -11.42 3.60 7.05
C VAL A 28 -12.14 4.94 7.28
N ALA A 29 -12.94 5.03 8.35
CA ALA A 29 -13.57 6.27 8.78
C ALA A 29 -12.55 7.36 9.15
N ASP A 30 -11.39 6.98 9.72
CA ASP A 30 -10.30 7.92 10.01
C ASP A 30 -9.45 8.25 8.76
N GLY A 31 -9.77 7.59 7.64
CA GLY A 31 -9.07 7.68 6.37
C GLY A 31 -9.59 8.74 5.41
N GLU A 32 -10.70 9.41 5.73
CA GLU A 32 -11.29 10.41 4.83
C GLU A 32 -10.27 11.51 4.47
N GLY A 33 -9.99 11.63 3.16
CA GLY A 33 -9.03 12.60 2.64
C GLY A 33 -7.56 12.27 2.95
N LYS A 34 -7.26 11.09 3.49
CA LYS A 34 -5.90 10.66 3.83
C LYS A 34 -5.26 9.88 2.69
N ILE A 35 -3.93 10.00 2.58
CA ILE A 35 -3.12 9.36 1.56
C ILE A 35 -1.90 8.73 2.21
N PHE A 36 -1.65 7.44 1.94
CA PHE A 36 -0.47 6.71 2.43
C PHE A 36 0.31 6.16 1.25
N TYR A 37 1.64 6.25 1.30
CA TYR A 37 2.49 5.72 0.24
C TYR A 37 3.35 4.57 0.76
N PHE A 38 3.40 3.48 0.02
CA PHE A 38 4.21 2.31 0.33
C PHE A 38 5.17 2.04 -0.81
N TYR A 39 6.44 1.81 -0.50
CA TYR A 39 7.48 1.54 -1.49
C TYR A 39 8.34 0.35 -1.07
N SER A 40 8.62 -0.55 -2.01
CA SER A 40 9.48 -1.70 -1.79
C SER A 40 10.92 -1.40 -2.21
N TYR A 41 11.82 -1.29 -1.23
CA TYR A 41 13.26 -1.12 -1.48
C TYR A 41 13.96 -2.45 -1.81
N VAL A 42 13.37 -3.57 -1.42
CA VAL A 42 13.87 -4.93 -1.66
C VAL A 42 12.86 -5.73 -2.46
N ALA A 43 13.30 -6.80 -3.13
CA ALA A 43 12.43 -7.70 -3.88
C ALA A 43 11.63 -8.61 -2.93
N ASN A 44 10.66 -8.04 -2.21
CA ASN A 44 9.77 -8.76 -1.29
C ASN A 44 8.33 -8.26 -1.36
N ASN A 45 7.39 -9.16 -1.11
CA ASN A 45 5.98 -8.83 -1.13
C ASN A 45 5.64 -7.80 -0.03
N LEU A 46 4.89 -6.78 -0.41
CA LEU A 46 4.31 -5.81 0.51
C LEU A 46 2.80 -6.03 0.53
N VAL A 47 2.26 -6.31 1.71
CA VAL A 47 0.83 -6.53 1.90
C VAL A 47 0.25 -5.29 2.57
N ILE A 48 -0.82 -4.74 2.02
CA ILE A 48 -1.59 -3.66 2.61
C ILE A 48 -2.91 -4.27 3.07
N ALA A 49 -3.21 -4.15 4.35
CA ALA A 49 -4.40 -4.72 4.96
C ALA A 49 -5.30 -3.62 5.51
N GLY A 50 -6.60 -3.69 5.21
CA GLY A 50 -7.63 -2.91 5.90
C GLY A 50 -8.24 -3.77 7.00
N ALA A 51 -8.37 -3.23 8.22
CA ALA A 51 -8.86 -4.02 9.35
C ALA A 51 -10.30 -4.52 9.16
N THR A 52 -11.16 -3.75 8.47
CA THR A 52 -12.60 -4.05 8.28
C THR A 52 -13.17 -3.50 6.97
N SER A 53 -12.31 -2.99 6.09
CA SER A 53 -12.68 -2.10 4.99
C SER A 53 -12.49 -2.73 3.63
N ILE A 54 -13.26 -2.27 2.65
CA ILE A 54 -13.10 -2.67 1.25
C ILE A 54 -11.91 -1.93 0.64
N LEU A 55 -10.95 -2.69 0.12
CA LEU A 55 -9.91 -2.18 -0.75
C LEU A 55 -10.36 -2.26 -2.20
N VAL A 56 -10.22 -1.17 -2.94
CA VAL A 56 -10.43 -1.10 -4.38
C VAL A 56 -9.06 -0.99 -5.05
N GLY A 57 -8.68 -1.94 -5.89
CA GLY A 57 -7.39 -1.95 -6.55
C GLY A 57 -7.30 -3.03 -7.63
N GLY A 58 -6.16 -3.12 -8.30
CA GLY A 58 -5.88 -4.14 -9.31
C GLY A 58 -4.69 -3.78 -10.20
N THR A 59 -4.29 -4.69 -11.08
CA THR A 59 -3.12 -4.54 -11.95
C THR A 59 -3.46 -4.01 -13.34
N THR A 60 -4.58 -4.47 -13.92
CA THR A 60 -5.04 -4.06 -15.26
C THR A 60 -6.24 -3.11 -15.18
N SER A 61 -7.09 -3.29 -14.17
CA SER A 61 -8.25 -2.45 -13.87
C SER A 61 -8.56 -2.49 -12.37
N ALA A 62 -9.26 -1.48 -11.85
CA ALA A 62 -9.67 -1.44 -10.45
C ALA A 62 -10.86 -2.39 -10.19
N GLY A 63 -10.83 -3.11 -9.06
CA GLY A 63 -11.92 -3.95 -8.57
C GLY A 63 -11.92 -4.06 -7.05
N ILE A 64 -12.97 -4.63 -6.47
CA ILE A 64 -13.06 -4.87 -5.02
C ILE A 64 -12.19 -6.07 -4.65
N VAL A 65 -11.22 -5.88 -3.75
CA VAL A 65 -10.20 -6.88 -3.37
C VAL A 65 -10.38 -7.37 -1.92
N GLY A 66 -11.43 -6.95 -1.22
CA GLY A 66 -11.69 -7.32 0.17
C GLY A 66 -10.70 -6.64 1.14
N ALA A 67 -10.16 -7.39 2.10
CA ALA A 67 -9.40 -6.84 3.23
C ALA A 67 -7.88 -6.71 3.00
N THR A 68 -7.32 -7.26 1.91
CA THR A 68 -5.89 -7.17 1.62
C THR A 68 -5.57 -6.96 0.16
N VAL A 69 -4.57 -6.13 -0.14
CA VAL A 69 -3.92 -6.04 -1.46
C VAL A 69 -2.44 -6.39 -1.29
N THR A 70 -1.88 -7.18 -2.21
CA THR A 70 -0.47 -7.55 -2.20
C THR A 70 0.24 -6.96 -3.41
N LEU A 71 1.29 -6.19 -3.16
CA LEU A 71 2.25 -5.82 -4.19
C LEU A 71 3.28 -6.94 -4.32
N SER A 72 3.43 -7.43 -5.55
CA SER A 72 4.47 -8.36 -5.95
C SER A 72 5.86 -7.83 -5.61
N GLY A 73 6.73 -8.70 -5.08
CA GLY A 73 8.06 -8.37 -4.59
C GLY A 73 9.06 -7.97 -5.66
N VAL A 74 8.88 -6.77 -6.21
CA VAL A 74 9.81 -6.13 -7.14
C VAL A 74 10.41 -4.90 -6.47
N ILE A 75 11.72 -4.71 -6.59
CA ILE A 75 12.38 -3.47 -6.19
C ILE A 75 11.75 -2.32 -6.99
N GLY A 76 11.31 -1.27 -6.29
CA GLY A 76 10.63 -0.15 -6.94
C GLY A 76 9.13 -0.33 -7.13
N GLY A 77 8.55 -1.45 -6.67
CA GLY A 77 7.10 -1.59 -6.55
C GLY A 77 6.56 -0.65 -5.48
N TRP A 78 5.45 0.03 -5.77
CA TRP A 78 4.86 1.00 -4.87
C TRP A 78 3.33 1.07 -4.99
N ALA A 79 2.67 1.54 -3.94
CA ALA A 79 1.25 1.88 -3.98
C ALA A 79 0.95 3.15 -3.21
N ALA A 80 0.07 3.97 -3.77
CA ALA A 80 -0.63 5.01 -3.03
C ALA A 80 -1.99 4.45 -2.57
N VAL A 81 -2.37 4.72 -1.33
CA VAL A 81 -3.64 4.32 -0.75
C VAL A 81 -4.38 5.55 -0.28
N ILE A 82 -5.58 5.77 -0.80
CA ILE A 82 -6.40 6.96 -0.54
C ILE A 82 -7.70 6.52 0.12
N GLY A 83 -8.10 7.18 1.21
CA GLY A 83 -9.37 6.92 1.89
C GLY A 83 -10.43 7.97 1.56
N ASP A 84 -11.66 7.51 1.33
CA ASP A 84 -12.85 8.38 1.21
C ASP A 84 -13.76 8.34 2.45
N GLY A 85 -13.31 7.70 3.54
CA GLY A 85 -14.10 7.45 4.75
C GLY A 85 -14.89 6.12 4.74
N THR A 86 -15.02 5.48 3.57
CA THR A 86 -15.79 4.23 3.38
C THR A 86 -14.95 3.09 2.79
N ASN A 87 -14.12 3.40 1.80
CA ASN A 87 -13.26 2.50 1.06
C ASN A 87 -11.81 3.02 1.06
N TRP A 88 -10.90 2.09 0.78
CA TRP A 88 -9.51 2.42 0.46
C TRP A 88 -9.26 2.19 -1.03
N PHE A 89 -8.88 3.23 -1.76
CA PHE A 89 -8.48 3.15 -3.16
C PHE A 89 -6.98 2.96 -3.26
N VAL A 90 -6.56 1.89 -3.90
CA VAL A 90 -5.16 1.50 -4.08
C VAL A 90 -4.76 1.75 -5.52
N ILE A 91 -3.74 2.60 -5.69
CA ILE A 91 -3.13 2.90 -6.98
C ILE A 91 -1.73 2.31 -6.96
N PRO A 92 -1.52 1.14 -7.57
CA PRO A 92 -0.21 0.52 -7.63
C PRO A 92 0.61 1.04 -8.82
N GLY A 93 1.92 0.91 -8.71
CA GLY A 93 2.85 1.08 -9.82
C GLY A 93 4.14 0.30 -9.57
N THR A 94 4.90 0.09 -10.64
CA THR A 94 6.23 -0.50 -10.57
C THR A 94 7.17 0.36 -11.42
N GLY A 95 8.24 0.85 -10.81
CA GLY A 95 9.30 1.52 -11.57
C GLY A 95 10.22 0.49 -12.23
N THR A 96 10.52 0.66 -13.52
CA THR A 96 11.67 0.00 -14.15
C THR A 96 12.89 0.89 -13.99
N TRP A 97 13.90 0.41 -13.27
CA TRP A 97 15.11 1.18 -13.02
C TRP A 97 16.27 0.59 -13.81
N THR A 98 17.00 1.45 -14.52
CA THR A 98 18.37 1.20 -14.93
C THR A 98 19.24 2.11 -14.09
N TYR A 99 20.09 1.55 -13.23
CA TYR A 99 21.11 2.32 -12.53
C TYR A 99 22.49 1.86 -13.01
N SER A 100 23.41 2.81 -13.14
CA SER A 100 24.81 2.55 -13.46
C SER A 100 25.61 2.80 -12.20
N THR A 101 26.49 1.86 -11.86
CA THR A 101 27.44 1.97 -10.75
C THR A 101 28.70 2.69 -11.19
#